data_AF-A0A970RS87-F1
#
_entry.id   AF-A0A970RS87-F1
#
_cell.length_a   1.000
_cell.length_b   1.000
_cell.length_c   1.000
_cell.angle_alpha   90.00
_cell.angle_beta   90.00
_cell.angle_gamma   90.00
#
_symmetry.space_group_name_H-M   'P 1'
#
loop_
_entity.id
_entity.type
_entity.pdbx_description
1 polymer ?
#
loop_
_entity_poly.entity_id
_entity_poly.type
_entity_poly.pdbx_seq_one_letter_code
_entity_poly.pdbx_strand_id
1 'polypeptide(L)'
;KRDRKAGWGIYYHFDYHGGPISYEWVNSTPITKAWEQLTAAHTYGIRDLWVVNVGDLRPCELPLSYFMNLAFDYQYWKEPNRTGEFLEKWVDELFGGFVDPKALNTIAEVLNEYTRMNGDRRPEAVHKDTFHFSGNNEARSELTRAEDLIDKVKRVSKEIPPERKDAFFGLAEFPALASANLRKMMIFTGMHERFYKMKVSYANVLREKILACIAEDRDLTHRYNEEMSGGKWRHMMSSKHVSFRNWNDEGSEYPSPEELLLPENGQTIVCLFENGQTASEGLLEVPEIPSVENPKRRILLLSTGTDPVCAKLRASEDWIILSERKIAPELTEIEVGVLWQAIHDRGSGVVTIGLAGGSVELSVAAEKYDLSEVAPGAFPETAGVVSIPCDAFVRKSEPEGSEWVRIENYGKTGVSMKFLPSDMFFETTERAPSLEYDIFIIHPGRYAVTAYIAPTNNPRKGEGLRIAVSIDEKAPIVIDTLPKGFAAGNPDDPNWCRYVLDNSRRSEVTVDLDKGPHTVRFIPLDAGVVLQKIEVARKPATSFYGYRTTYRKP
;
A
#
# COMPACT_ATOMS: atom_id res chain seq x y z
N LYS A 1 17.31 31.73 -12.11
CA LYS A 1 17.93 30.79 -13.08
C LYS A 1 17.04 30.51 -14.31
N ARG A 2 15.74 30.88 -14.30
CA ARG A 2 14.81 30.64 -15.41
C ARG A 2 15.20 31.39 -16.70
N ASP A 3 15.79 32.58 -16.59
CA ASP A 3 16.11 33.46 -17.72
C ASP A 3 17.37 33.06 -18.53
N ARG A 4 17.90 31.86 -18.31
CA ARG A 4 19.08 31.39 -19.05
C ARG A 4 18.69 31.14 -20.51
N LYS A 5 19.37 31.80 -21.46
CA LYS A 5 19.03 31.75 -22.90
C LYS A 5 18.94 30.34 -23.49
N ALA A 6 19.78 29.41 -23.03
CA ALA A 6 19.80 28.03 -23.51
C ALA A 6 18.75 27.13 -22.81
N GLY A 7 17.94 27.70 -21.91
CA GLY A 7 16.85 26.97 -21.26
C GLY A 7 17.33 25.92 -20.25
N TRP A 8 16.52 24.90 -19.99
CA TRP A 8 16.86 23.77 -19.10
C TRP A 8 16.28 22.46 -19.61
N GLY A 9 16.94 21.36 -19.26
CA GLY A 9 16.46 20.01 -19.53
C GLY A 9 16.33 19.15 -18.29
N ILE A 10 15.56 18.07 -18.40
CA ILE A 10 15.39 17.04 -17.37
C ILE A 10 15.81 15.67 -17.93
N TYR A 11 16.50 14.91 -17.08
CA TYR A 11 16.75 13.49 -17.30
C TYR A 11 15.97 12.69 -16.25
N TYR A 12 14.94 11.97 -16.69
CA TYR A 12 14.03 11.18 -15.85
C TYR A 12 14.35 9.68 -15.95
N HIS A 13 13.83 8.87 -15.03
CA HIS A 13 14.09 7.42 -14.98
C HIS A 13 12.79 6.63 -14.86
N PHE A 14 12.52 5.76 -15.83
CA PHE A 14 11.59 4.63 -15.69
C PHE A 14 12.31 3.32 -15.37
N ASP A 15 13.63 3.33 -15.54
CA ASP A 15 14.57 2.25 -15.27
C ASP A 15 15.83 2.81 -14.59
N TYR A 16 16.46 2.05 -13.69
CA TYR A 16 17.72 2.46 -13.07
C TYR A 16 18.52 1.28 -12.52
N HIS A 17 19.78 1.21 -12.92
CA HIS A 17 20.80 0.32 -12.36
C HIS A 17 21.66 1.08 -11.33
N GLY A 18 21.35 0.93 -10.04
CA GLY A 18 22.02 1.64 -8.96
C GLY A 18 21.29 1.60 -7.62
N GLY A 19 21.89 2.19 -6.59
CA GLY A 19 21.32 2.20 -5.23
C GLY A 19 20.09 3.10 -5.04
N PRO A 20 19.23 2.81 -4.05
CA PRO A 20 19.43 1.78 -3.02
C PRO A 20 19.14 0.35 -3.47
N ILE A 21 18.23 0.18 -4.43
CA ILE A 21 17.90 -1.09 -5.09
C ILE A 21 17.57 -0.73 -6.55
N SER A 22 18.18 -1.45 -7.48
CA SER A 22 17.93 -1.27 -8.91
C SER A 22 16.51 -1.70 -9.28
N TYR A 23 15.99 -1.18 -10.39
CA TYR A 23 14.70 -1.58 -10.94
C TYR A 23 14.76 -1.64 -12.45
N GLU A 24 14.73 -2.86 -12.97
CA GLU A 24 15.22 -3.20 -14.32
C GLU A 24 14.36 -4.28 -15.00
N TRP A 25 13.38 -4.87 -14.31
CA TRP A 25 12.65 -6.03 -14.83
C TRP A 25 11.35 -5.69 -15.56
N VAL A 26 10.41 -5.04 -14.88
CA VAL A 26 9.12 -4.64 -15.45
C VAL A 26 8.81 -3.20 -15.07
N ASN A 27 7.92 -2.56 -15.83
CA ASN A 27 7.50 -1.21 -15.52
C ASN A 27 6.98 -1.12 -14.06
N SER A 28 7.61 -0.21 -13.31
CA SER A 28 7.29 0.08 -11.92
C SER A 28 7.02 1.56 -11.66
N THR A 29 6.73 2.32 -12.72
CA THR A 29 6.43 3.76 -12.62
C THR A 29 5.00 4.07 -13.09
N PRO A 30 4.08 4.40 -12.17
CA PRO A 30 2.76 4.92 -12.52
C PRO A 30 2.86 6.21 -13.33
N ILE A 31 2.05 6.33 -14.40
CA ILE A 31 2.00 7.56 -15.22
C ILE A 31 1.50 8.78 -14.43
N THR A 32 0.74 8.57 -13.35
CA THR A 32 0.35 9.62 -12.39
C THR A 32 1.55 10.22 -11.67
N LYS A 33 2.56 9.40 -11.34
CA LYS A 33 3.84 9.85 -10.77
C LYS A 33 4.67 10.65 -11.78
N ALA A 34 4.70 10.19 -13.03
CA ALA A 34 5.35 10.91 -14.12
C ALA A 34 4.69 12.28 -14.36
N TRP A 35 3.36 12.32 -14.45
CA TRP A 35 2.58 13.56 -14.60
C TRP A 35 2.93 14.58 -13.51
N GLU A 36 2.86 14.17 -12.25
CA GLU A 36 3.03 15.08 -11.11
C GLU A 36 4.44 15.71 -11.08
N GLN A 37 5.48 14.91 -11.37
CA GLN A 37 6.87 15.38 -11.36
C GLN A 37 7.24 16.18 -12.62
N LEU A 38 6.79 15.75 -13.80
CA LEU A 38 7.15 16.40 -15.07
C LEU A 38 6.42 17.74 -15.26
N THR A 39 5.15 17.83 -14.84
CA THR A 39 4.42 19.12 -14.82
C THR A 39 5.02 20.09 -13.80
N ALA A 40 5.50 19.59 -12.65
CA ALA A 40 6.26 20.41 -11.71
C ALA A 40 7.56 20.93 -12.36
N ALA A 41 8.36 20.07 -12.99
CA ALA A 41 9.59 20.48 -13.69
C ALA A 41 9.32 21.55 -14.77
N HIS A 42 8.26 21.38 -15.57
CA HIS A 42 7.86 22.38 -16.57
C HIS A 42 7.44 23.72 -15.94
N THR A 43 6.73 23.68 -14.81
CA THR A 43 6.37 24.87 -14.02
C THR A 43 7.62 25.61 -13.55
N TYR A 44 8.66 24.88 -13.14
CA TYR A 44 9.96 25.46 -12.79
C TYR A 44 10.78 26.01 -13.98
N GLY A 45 10.30 25.86 -15.22
CA GLY A 45 10.94 26.38 -16.43
C GLY A 45 11.85 25.37 -17.14
N ILE A 46 11.70 24.08 -16.89
CA ILE A 46 12.44 23.01 -17.59
C ILE A 46 11.65 22.55 -18.82
N ARG A 47 11.89 23.19 -19.97
CA ARG A 47 11.01 23.10 -21.16
C ARG A 47 11.73 22.77 -22.47
N ASP A 48 13.06 22.74 -22.47
CA ASP A 48 13.84 22.70 -23.72
C ASP A 48 14.26 21.29 -24.11
N LEU A 49 14.51 20.42 -23.13
CA LEU A 49 14.96 19.04 -23.39
C LEU A 49 14.46 18.08 -22.31
N TRP A 50 13.70 17.08 -22.72
CA TRP A 50 13.23 16.01 -21.86
C TRP A 50 13.81 14.68 -22.37
N VAL A 51 14.54 13.98 -21.50
CA VAL A 51 15.12 12.66 -21.77
C VAL A 51 14.70 11.73 -20.64
N VAL A 52 14.40 10.48 -20.96
CA VAL A 52 14.03 9.46 -19.97
C VAL A 52 14.83 8.19 -20.20
N ASN A 53 15.37 7.62 -19.13
CA ASN A 53 15.91 6.26 -19.14
C ASN A 53 14.77 5.26 -19.16
N VAL A 54 14.77 4.37 -20.15
CA VAL A 54 13.76 3.32 -20.34
C VAL A 54 14.34 1.91 -20.27
N GLY A 55 15.60 1.77 -19.83
CA GLY A 55 16.29 0.49 -19.79
C GLY A 55 16.32 -0.16 -21.18
N ASP A 56 15.86 -1.40 -21.25
CA ASP A 56 15.76 -2.19 -22.49
C ASP A 56 14.58 -1.80 -23.40
N LEU A 57 13.94 -0.64 -23.16
CA LEU A 57 12.73 -0.13 -23.80
C LEU A 57 11.47 -0.94 -23.49
N ARG A 58 11.51 -2.27 -23.60
CA ARG A 58 10.44 -3.15 -23.10
C ARG A 58 10.68 -3.51 -21.63
N PRO A 59 9.64 -3.63 -20.79
CA PRO A 59 8.22 -3.40 -21.08
C PRO A 59 7.75 -1.99 -20.64
N CYS A 60 8.49 -0.94 -21.02
CA CYS A 60 8.20 0.47 -20.65
C CYS A 60 7.35 1.22 -21.69
N GLU A 61 6.66 0.53 -22.61
CA GLU A 61 5.91 1.19 -23.69
C GLU A 61 4.82 2.12 -23.17
N LEU A 62 4.08 1.75 -22.12
CA LEU A 62 3.02 2.57 -21.53
C LEU A 62 3.58 3.91 -20.97
N PRO A 63 4.51 3.91 -19.99
CA PRO A 63 5.02 5.15 -19.43
C PRO A 63 5.85 5.96 -20.44
N LEU A 64 6.55 5.31 -21.38
CA LEU A 64 7.24 6.00 -22.47
C LEU A 64 6.26 6.71 -23.40
N SER A 65 5.17 6.04 -23.82
CA SER A 65 4.14 6.66 -24.65
C SER A 65 3.53 7.88 -23.97
N TYR A 66 3.26 7.79 -22.66
CA TYR A 66 2.76 8.91 -21.88
C TYR A 66 3.78 10.06 -21.79
N PHE A 67 5.04 9.75 -21.49
CA PHE A 67 6.12 10.74 -21.42
C PHE A 67 6.23 11.54 -22.72
N MET A 68 6.23 10.86 -23.87
CA MET A 68 6.32 11.50 -25.18
C MET A 68 5.10 12.35 -25.50
N ASN A 69 3.89 11.87 -25.17
CA ASN A 69 2.65 12.64 -25.36
C ASN A 69 2.60 13.90 -24.50
N LEU A 70 2.98 13.80 -23.22
CA LEU A 70 3.06 14.95 -22.32
C LEU A 70 4.11 15.97 -22.77
N ALA A 71 5.25 15.52 -23.30
CA ALA A 71 6.28 16.41 -23.83
C ALA A 71 5.82 17.13 -25.12
N PHE A 72 5.10 16.42 -25.99
CA PHE A 72 4.65 16.95 -27.29
C PHE A 72 3.47 17.91 -27.16
N ASP A 73 2.41 17.50 -26.45
CA ASP A 73 1.22 18.32 -26.20
C ASP A 73 1.05 18.58 -24.70
N TYR A 74 1.99 19.35 -24.16
CA TYR A 74 1.99 19.70 -22.74
C TYR A 74 0.71 20.42 -22.31
N GLN A 75 0.16 21.31 -23.14
CA GLN A 75 -1.02 22.08 -22.74
C GLN A 75 -2.25 21.20 -22.57
N TYR A 76 -2.39 20.15 -23.38
CA TYR A 76 -3.47 19.19 -23.23
C TYR A 76 -3.23 18.25 -22.04
N TRP A 77 -2.04 17.66 -21.91
CA TRP A 77 -1.79 16.59 -20.95
C TRP A 77 -1.37 17.07 -19.54
N LYS A 78 -1.05 18.36 -19.36
CA LYS A 78 -0.71 18.91 -18.03
C LYS A 78 -1.89 18.91 -17.06
N GLU A 79 -3.13 18.89 -17.55
CA GLU A 79 -4.30 19.03 -16.69
C GLU A 79 -4.42 17.84 -15.72
N PRO A 80 -4.80 18.06 -14.46
CA PRO A 80 -4.97 17.00 -13.49
C PRO A 80 -5.91 15.87 -13.96
N ASN A 81 -5.59 14.64 -13.58
CA ASN A 81 -6.37 13.42 -13.82
C ASN A 81 -6.59 13.02 -15.29
N ARG A 82 -5.91 13.67 -16.25
CA ARG A 82 -5.92 13.23 -17.66
C ARG A 82 -5.10 11.98 -17.95
N THR A 83 -4.35 11.47 -16.98
CA THR A 83 -3.67 10.17 -17.10
C THR A 83 -4.64 9.01 -17.28
N GLY A 84 -5.86 9.10 -16.71
CA GLY A 84 -6.92 8.11 -16.94
C GLY A 84 -7.40 8.13 -18.40
N GLU A 85 -7.71 9.32 -18.92
CA GLU A 85 -8.08 9.53 -20.32
C GLU A 85 -6.98 9.03 -21.28
N PHE A 86 -5.70 9.32 -20.97
CA PHE A 86 -4.58 8.80 -21.75
C PHE A 86 -4.59 7.27 -21.80
N LEU A 87 -4.79 6.62 -20.64
CA LEU A 87 -4.77 5.16 -20.55
C LEU A 87 -5.92 4.53 -21.33
N GLU A 88 -7.12 5.10 -21.25
CA GLU A 88 -8.28 4.66 -22.05
C GLU A 88 -8.00 4.77 -23.55
N LYS A 89 -7.46 5.91 -24.00
CA LYS A 89 -7.08 6.11 -25.41
C LYS A 89 -5.99 5.14 -25.86
N TRP A 90 -4.96 4.94 -25.04
CA TRP A 90 -3.85 4.04 -25.36
C TRP A 90 -4.32 2.59 -25.49
N VAL A 91 -5.24 2.14 -24.64
CA VAL A 91 -5.84 0.80 -24.71
C VAL A 91 -6.73 0.67 -25.94
N ASP A 92 -7.55 1.67 -26.25
CA ASP A 92 -8.40 1.70 -27.44
C ASP A 92 -7.56 1.67 -28.74
N GLU A 93 -6.44 2.40 -28.80
CA GLU A 93 -5.52 2.34 -29.95
C GLU A 93 -4.95 0.93 -30.20
N LEU A 94 -4.72 0.16 -29.13
CA LEU A 94 -4.11 -1.18 -29.23
C LEU A 94 -5.11 -2.30 -29.47
N PHE A 95 -6.29 -2.21 -28.84
CA PHE A 95 -7.28 -3.30 -28.75
C PHE A 95 -8.68 -2.89 -29.21
N GLY A 96 -8.92 -1.61 -29.48
CA GLY A 96 -10.19 -1.09 -29.99
C GLY A 96 -10.59 -1.77 -31.30
N GLY A 97 -11.88 -2.09 -31.40
CA GLY A 97 -12.43 -2.86 -32.52
C GLY A 97 -12.12 -4.37 -32.51
N PHE A 98 -11.24 -4.86 -31.63
CA PHE A 98 -10.96 -6.29 -31.44
C PHE A 98 -11.72 -6.89 -30.26
N VAL A 99 -12.05 -6.08 -29.25
CA VAL A 99 -12.77 -6.48 -28.04
C VAL A 99 -13.89 -5.50 -27.72
N ASP A 100 -14.80 -5.89 -26.84
CA ASP A 100 -15.89 -5.01 -26.43
C ASP A 100 -15.41 -3.87 -25.49
N PRO A 101 -16.20 -2.79 -25.31
CA PRO A 101 -15.81 -1.68 -24.44
C PRO A 101 -15.57 -2.05 -22.97
N LYS A 102 -16.21 -3.11 -22.46
CA LYS A 102 -16.02 -3.56 -21.08
C LYS A 102 -14.67 -4.25 -20.92
N ALA A 103 -14.23 -5.00 -21.92
CA ALA A 103 -12.90 -5.56 -22.01
C ALA A 103 -11.84 -4.45 -22.02
N LEU A 104 -12.01 -3.40 -22.85
CA LEU A 104 -11.11 -2.24 -22.88
C LEU A 104 -10.96 -1.59 -21.51
N ASN A 105 -12.08 -1.31 -20.83
CA ASN A 105 -12.04 -0.76 -19.47
C ASN A 105 -11.31 -1.69 -18.49
N THR A 106 -11.53 -3.01 -18.60
CA THR A 106 -10.83 -4.00 -17.75
C THR A 106 -9.32 -4.02 -18.03
N ILE A 107 -8.88 -3.86 -19.29
CA ILE A 107 -7.46 -3.77 -19.64
C ILE A 107 -6.86 -2.48 -19.03
N ALA A 108 -7.54 -1.35 -19.13
CA ALA A 108 -7.09 -0.10 -18.50
C ALA A 108 -6.97 -0.25 -16.97
N GLU A 109 -7.96 -0.87 -16.32
CA GLU A 109 -7.90 -1.19 -14.88
C GLU A 109 -6.70 -2.08 -14.53
N VAL A 110 -6.43 -3.12 -15.32
CA VAL A 110 -5.27 -4.01 -15.14
C VAL A 110 -3.96 -3.22 -15.20
N LEU A 111 -3.80 -2.38 -16.23
CA LEU A 111 -2.60 -1.56 -16.44
C LEU A 111 -2.39 -0.55 -15.29
N ASN A 112 -3.45 0.12 -14.86
CA ASN A 112 -3.41 1.04 -13.73
C ASN A 112 -3.06 0.30 -12.42
N GLU A 113 -3.66 -0.87 -12.18
CA GLU A 113 -3.50 -1.60 -10.93
C GLU A 113 -2.09 -2.18 -10.76
N TYR A 114 -1.53 -2.86 -11.78
CA TYR A 114 -0.19 -3.42 -11.65
C TYR A 114 0.87 -2.32 -11.51
N THR A 115 0.72 -1.20 -12.24
CA THR A 115 1.68 -0.09 -12.14
C THR A 115 1.61 0.57 -10.78
N ARG A 116 0.41 0.74 -10.20
CA ARG A 116 0.25 1.21 -8.82
C ARG A 116 0.88 0.25 -7.82
N MET A 117 0.63 -1.04 -7.95
CA MET A 117 1.22 -2.07 -7.11
C MET A 117 2.75 -2.00 -7.15
N ASN A 118 3.36 -1.89 -8.33
CA ASN A 118 4.82 -1.75 -8.46
C ASN A 118 5.34 -0.37 -8.03
N GLY A 119 4.50 0.66 -8.13
CA GLY A 119 4.79 2.00 -7.65
C GLY A 119 4.82 2.09 -6.13
N ASP A 120 4.09 1.24 -5.42
CA ASP A 120 4.14 1.20 -3.95
C ASP A 120 5.51 0.76 -3.45
N ARG A 121 6.02 -0.35 -4.00
CA ARG A 121 7.37 -0.90 -3.78
C ARG A 121 7.82 -1.58 -5.06
N ARG A 122 8.97 -1.20 -5.60
CA ARG A 122 9.47 -1.81 -6.85
C ARG A 122 9.71 -3.33 -6.70
N PRO A 123 9.50 -4.15 -7.74
CA PRO A 123 9.58 -5.61 -7.68
C PRO A 123 10.80 -6.17 -6.96
N GLU A 124 11.99 -5.68 -7.32
CA GLU A 124 13.28 -6.14 -6.83
C GLU A 124 13.46 -5.85 -5.33
N ALA A 125 12.79 -4.81 -4.82
CA ALA A 125 12.80 -4.38 -3.43
C ALA A 125 11.64 -4.98 -2.60
N VAL A 126 10.84 -5.89 -3.18
CA VAL A 126 9.81 -6.62 -2.42
C VAL A 126 10.47 -7.77 -1.67
N HIS A 127 10.34 -7.74 -0.35
CA HIS A 127 10.84 -8.77 0.54
C HIS A 127 9.71 -9.41 1.36
N LYS A 128 10.03 -10.55 1.96
CA LYS A 128 9.16 -11.33 2.85
C LYS A 128 8.54 -10.56 4.02
N ASP A 129 9.18 -9.47 4.45
CA ASP A 129 8.80 -8.61 5.56
C ASP A 129 8.30 -7.22 5.11
N THR A 130 8.19 -6.99 3.80
CA THR A 130 7.67 -5.71 3.26
C THR A 130 6.24 -5.45 3.71
N PHE A 131 5.41 -6.49 3.80
CA PHE A 131 4.02 -6.38 4.20
C PHE A 131 3.80 -7.15 5.50
N HIS A 132 3.33 -6.45 6.54
CA HIS A 132 3.14 -7.07 7.85
C HIS A 132 1.97 -8.05 7.84
N PHE A 133 2.21 -9.26 8.36
CA PHE A 133 1.19 -10.31 8.45
C PHE A 133 0.10 -9.98 9.50
N SER A 134 0.51 -9.62 10.71
CA SER A 134 -0.38 -9.33 11.84
C SER A 134 -0.80 -7.85 11.90
N GLY A 135 -1.75 -7.53 12.79
CA GLY A 135 -2.21 -6.17 13.02
C GLY A 135 -3.15 -5.67 11.92
N ASN A 136 -2.69 -4.70 11.12
CA ASN A 136 -3.48 -3.98 10.11
C ASN A 136 -3.87 -4.83 8.87
N ASN A 137 -3.57 -6.13 8.91
CA ASN A 137 -3.95 -7.10 7.90
C ASN A 137 -3.39 -6.71 6.51
N GLU A 138 -2.16 -6.23 6.49
CA GLU A 138 -1.52 -5.67 5.30
C GLU A 138 -1.16 -6.75 4.30
N ALA A 139 -0.42 -7.78 4.72
CA ALA A 139 -0.03 -8.89 3.85
C ALA A 139 -1.24 -9.61 3.24
N ARG A 140 -2.33 -9.79 4.00
CA ARG A 140 -3.56 -10.40 3.47
C ARG A 140 -4.28 -9.49 2.49
N SER A 141 -4.33 -8.18 2.75
CA SER A 141 -4.93 -7.24 1.80
C SER A 141 -4.16 -7.20 0.49
N GLU A 142 -2.83 -7.17 0.55
CA GLU A 142 -1.99 -7.24 -0.64
C GLU A 142 -2.09 -8.58 -1.35
N LEU A 143 -2.24 -9.68 -0.61
CA LEU A 143 -2.50 -10.99 -1.21
C LEU A 143 -3.83 -11.00 -1.98
N THR A 144 -4.91 -10.50 -1.38
CA THR A 144 -6.21 -10.37 -2.05
C THR A 144 -6.12 -9.44 -3.25
N ARG A 145 -5.46 -8.29 -3.13
CA ARG A 145 -5.23 -7.35 -4.24
C ARG A 145 -4.50 -8.01 -5.42
N ALA A 146 -3.49 -8.83 -5.14
CA ALA A 146 -2.76 -9.60 -6.15
C ALA A 146 -3.62 -10.71 -6.79
N GLU A 147 -4.41 -11.44 -5.99
CA GLU A 147 -5.34 -12.47 -6.49
C GLU A 147 -6.45 -11.87 -7.36
N ASP A 148 -7.04 -10.74 -6.93
CA ASP A 148 -8.05 -10.01 -7.70
C ASP A 148 -7.50 -9.52 -9.05
N LEU A 149 -6.25 -9.03 -9.08
CA LEU A 149 -5.58 -8.64 -10.32
C LEU A 149 -5.39 -9.84 -11.24
N ILE A 150 -4.90 -10.98 -10.74
CA ILE A 150 -4.74 -12.22 -11.51
C ILE A 150 -6.07 -12.67 -12.10
N ASP A 151 -7.14 -12.65 -11.30
CA ASP A 151 -8.47 -13.05 -11.76
C ASP A 151 -9.03 -12.10 -12.81
N LYS A 152 -8.82 -10.79 -12.66
CA LYS A 152 -9.17 -9.79 -13.69
C LYS A 152 -8.43 -10.07 -15.00
N VAL A 153 -7.11 -10.29 -14.95
CA VAL A 153 -6.30 -10.60 -16.14
C VAL A 153 -6.78 -11.87 -16.81
N LYS A 154 -6.99 -12.96 -16.05
CA LYS A 154 -7.47 -14.25 -16.59
C LYS A 154 -8.86 -14.17 -17.22
N ARG A 155 -9.73 -13.28 -16.72
CA ARG A 155 -11.04 -13.04 -17.35
C ARG A 155 -10.88 -12.36 -18.70
N VAL A 156 -10.21 -11.20 -18.73
CA VAL A 156 -10.08 -10.42 -19.97
C VAL A 156 -9.21 -11.12 -21.03
N SER A 157 -8.21 -11.91 -20.62
CA SER A 157 -7.38 -12.73 -21.52
C SER A 157 -8.20 -13.68 -22.40
N LYS A 158 -9.35 -14.18 -21.89
CA LYS A 158 -10.27 -15.05 -22.66
C LYS A 158 -11.03 -14.31 -23.75
N GLU A 159 -11.15 -13.00 -23.64
CA GLU A 159 -11.86 -12.14 -24.59
C GLU A 159 -10.95 -11.64 -25.71
N ILE A 160 -9.62 -11.78 -25.56
CA ILE A 160 -8.65 -11.30 -26.56
C ILE A 160 -8.60 -12.27 -27.76
N PRO A 161 -8.83 -11.77 -28.99
CA PRO A 161 -8.82 -12.61 -30.18
C PRO A 161 -7.39 -13.04 -30.55
N PRO A 162 -7.20 -14.19 -31.24
CA PRO A 162 -5.89 -14.77 -31.53
C PRO A 162 -4.86 -13.79 -32.11
N GLU A 163 -5.28 -12.91 -33.02
CA GLU A 163 -4.45 -11.90 -33.68
C GLU A 163 -3.92 -10.80 -32.74
N ARG A 164 -4.50 -10.64 -31.55
CA ARG A 164 -4.08 -9.67 -30.53
C ARG A 164 -3.50 -10.32 -29.27
N LYS A 165 -3.50 -11.65 -29.17
CA LYS A 165 -3.06 -12.36 -27.95
C LYS A 165 -1.62 -12.05 -27.55
N ASP A 166 -0.68 -12.02 -28.49
CA ASP A 166 0.71 -11.73 -28.17
C ASP A 166 0.92 -10.27 -27.75
N ALA A 167 0.22 -9.33 -28.39
CA ALA A 167 0.27 -7.92 -28.01
C ALA A 167 -0.28 -7.72 -26.59
N PHE A 168 -1.43 -8.34 -26.29
CA PHE A 168 -2.02 -8.31 -24.96
C PHE A 168 -1.12 -8.99 -23.91
N PHE A 169 -0.57 -10.17 -24.22
CA PHE A 169 0.36 -10.88 -23.35
C PHE A 169 1.56 -10.00 -23.01
N GLY A 170 2.23 -9.43 -24.02
CA GLY A 170 3.44 -8.65 -23.80
C GLY A 170 3.21 -7.30 -23.11
N LEU A 171 2.10 -6.60 -23.41
CA LEU A 171 1.86 -5.22 -22.96
C LEU A 171 1.04 -5.12 -21.67
N ALA A 172 0.22 -6.12 -21.35
CA ALA A 172 -0.71 -6.06 -20.22
C ALA A 172 -0.69 -7.33 -19.34
N GLU A 173 -0.86 -8.51 -19.92
CA GLU A 173 -1.04 -9.75 -19.13
C GLU A 173 0.25 -10.19 -18.43
N PHE A 174 1.40 -10.24 -19.13
CA PHE A 174 2.68 -10.59 -18.51
C PHE A 174 3.04 -9.65 -17.34
N PRO A 175 3.17 -8.32 -17.52
CA PRO A 175 3.61 -7.45 -16.43
C PRO A 175 2.65 -7.46 -15.24
N ALA A 176 1.34 -7.63 -15.47
CA ALA A 176 0.36 -7.73 -14.40
C ALA A 176 0.46 -9.06 -13.62
N LEU A 177 0.51 -10.20 -14.34
CA LEU A 177 0.64 -11.52 -13.70
C LEU A 177 1.98 -11.67 -12.97
N ALA A 178 3.08 -11.25 -13.60
CA ALA A 178 4.42 -11.36 -13.03
C ALA A 178 4.56 -10.53 -11.75
N SER A 179 4.08 -9.27 -11.76
CA SER A 179 4.07 -8.40 -10.58
C SER A 179 3.23 -8.98 -9.42
N ALA A 180 2.01 -9.44 -9.72
CA ALA A 180 1.13 -10.02 -8.71
C ALA A 180 1.70 -11.34 -8.16
N ASN A 181 2.28 -12.18 -9.02
CA ASN A 181 2.89 -13.44 -8.63
C ASN A 181 4.10 -13.22 -7.69
N LEU A 182 4.97 -12.24 -7.99
CA LEU A 182 6.09 -11.90 -7.12
C LEU A 182 5.62 -11.45 -5.72
N ARG A 183 4.57 -10.63 -5.66
CA ARG A 183 3.95 -10.20 -4.38
C ARG A 183 3.47 -11.40 -3.57
N LYS A 184 2.73 -12.31 -4.21
CA LYS A 184 2.27 -13.57 -3.59
C LYS A 184 3.44 -14.39 -3.07
N MET A 185 4.47 -14.57 -3.89
CA MET A 185 5.67 -15.34 -3.54
C MET A 185 6.33 -14.79 -2.27
N MET A 186 6.53 -13.47 -2.18
CA MET A 186 7.15 -12.85 -1.02
C MET A 186 6.25 -12.88 0.22
N ILE A 187 4.94 -12.64 0.07
CA ILE A 187 3.98 -12.74 1.18
C ILE A 187 3.94 -14.16 1.74
N PHE A 188 3.82 -15.18 0.88
CA PHE A 188 3.85 -16.58 1.30
C PHE A 188 5.18 -16.95 1.95
N THR A 189 6.30 -16.39 1.48
CA THR A 189 7.62 -16.59 2.10
C THR A 189 7.65 -16.03 3.53
N GLY A 190 7.15 -14.81 3.75
CA GLY A 190 7.07 -14.24 5.11
C GLY A 190 6.15 -15.02 6.04
N MET A 191 5.01 -15.50 5.52
CA MET A 191 4.09 -16.36 6.26
C MET A 191 4.71 -17.74 6.58
N HIS A 192 5.44 -18.33 5.62
CA HIS A 192 6.12 -19.61 5.78
C HIS A 192 7.13 -19.50 6.91
N GLU A 193 8.00 -18.49 6.91
CA GLU A 193 9.00 -18.34 7.97
C GLU A 193 8.37 -18.19 9.36
N ARG A 194 7.25 -17.47 9.45
CA ARG A 194 6.53 -17.31 10.71
C ARG A 194 5.99 -18.65 11.20
N PHE A 195 5.26 -19.38 10.36
CA PHE A 195 4.63 -20.63 10.74
C PHE A 195 5.62 -21.79 10.89
N TYR A 196 6.71 -21.78 10.13
CA TYR A 196 7.82 -22.71 10.29
C TYR A 196 8.50 -22.54 11.65
N LYS A 197 8.76 -21.29 12.09
CA LYS A 197 9.27 -21.00 13.44
C LYS A 197 8.31 -21.44 14.55
N MET A 198 7.01 -21.38 14.31
CA MET A 198 5.98 -21.90 15.22
C MET A 198 5.87 -23.43 15.20
N LYS A 199 6.56 -24.12 14.27
CA LYS A 199 6.49 -25.56 14.05
C LYS A 199 5.07 -26.05 13.77
N VAL A 200 4.30 -25.28 13.01
CA VAL A 200 2.92 -25.65 12.62
C VAL A 200 2.88 -26.15 11.18
N SER A 201 2.03 -27.13 10.93
CA SER A 201 2.00 -27.90 9.68
C SER A 201 1.55 -27.09 8.46
N TYR A 202 0.79 -26.01 8.66
CA TYR A 202 0.44 -25.07 7.59
C TYR A 202 1.68 -24.42 6.92
N ALA A 203 2.86 -24.47 7.54
CA ALA A 203 4.12 -24.09 6.88
C ALA A 203 4.36 -24.90 5.59
N ASN A 204 4.06 -26.21 5.58
CA ASN A 204 4.23 -27.05 4.39
C ASN A 204 3.22 -26.70 3.28
N VAL A 205 2.00 -26.26 3.62
CA VAL A 205 1.04 -25.74 2.64
C VAL A 205 1.56 -24.47 1.98
N LEU A 206 2.17 -23.57 2.76
CA LEU A 206 2.78 -22.35 2.23
C LEU A 206 4.01 -22.64 1.39
N ARG A 207 4.81 -23.64 1.76
CA ARG A 207 5.94 -24.11 0.94
C ARG A 207 5.48 -24.45 -0.48
N GLU A 208 4.42 -25.24 -0.63
CA GLU A 208 3.87 -25.59 -1.95
C GLU A 208 3.35 -24.37 -2.71
N LYS A 209 2.75 -23.39 -2.02
CA LYS A 209 2.33 -22.12 -2.64
C LYS A 209 3.52 -21.29 -3.14
N ILE A 210 4.64 -21.28 -2.41
CA ILE A 210 5.88 -20.61 -2.84
C ILE A 210 6.45 -21.30 -4.08
N LEU A 211 6.55 -22.63 -4.06
CA LEU A 211 7.03 -23.41 -5.22
C LEU A 211 6.15 -23.21 -6.46
N ALA A 212 4.83 -23.13 -6.28
CA ALA A 212 3.91 -22.80 -7.37
C ALA A 212 4.14 -21.38 -7.93
N CYS A 213 4.43 -20.39 -7.08
CA CYS A 213 4.77 -19.05 -7.56
C CYS A 213 6.10 -19.05 -8.32
N ILE A 214 7.10 -19.82 -7.89
CA ILE A 214 8.40 -19.96 -8.59
C ILE A 214 8.20 -20.62 -9.97
N ALA A 215 7.34 -21.65 -10.05
CA ALA A 215 7.00 -22.27 -11.33
C ALA A 215 6.29 -21.28 -12.27
N GLU A 216 5.27 -20.57 -11.77
CA GLU A 216 4.54 -19.55 -12.55
C GLU A 216 5.47 -18.45 -13.08
N ASP A 217 6.41 -17.97 -12.26
CA ASP A 217 7.38 -16.96 -12.68
C ASP A 217 8.27 -17.43 -13.84
N ARG A 218 8.75 -18.68 -13.77
CA ARG A 218 9.54 -19.32 -14.83
C ARG A 218 8.71 -19.55 -16.09
N ASP A 219 7.48 -19.99 -15.94
CA ASP A 219 6.58 -20.27 -17.07
C ASP A 219 6.19 -18.98 -17.80
N LEU A 220 5.86 -17.91 -17.07
CA LEU A 220 5.60 -16.58 -17.64
C LEU A 220 6.83 -16.06 -18.39
N THR A 221 8.02 -16.18 -17.78
CA THR A 221 9.28 -15.76 -18.38
C THR A 221 9.61 -16.56 -19.65
N HIS A 222 9.42 -17.88 -19.61
CA HIS A 222 9.61 -18.76 -20.76
C HIS A 222 8.66 -18.39 -21.91
N ARG A 223 7.36 -18.24 -21.62
CA ARG A 223 6.37 -17.84 -22.63
C ARG A 223 6.70 -16.49 -23.27
N TYR A 224 7.20 -15.52 -22.50
CA TYR A 224 7.61 -14.22 -23.03
C TYR A 224 8.86 -14.29 -23.91
N ASN A 225 9.88 -15.00 -23.46
CA ASN A 225 11.15 -15.04 -24.18
C ASN A 225 11.08 -15.97 -25.41
N GLU A 226 10.47 -17.14 -25.28
CA GLU A 226 10.63 -18.22 -26.26
C GLU A 226 9.40 -18.48 -27.12
N GLU A 227 8.19 -18.20 -26.63
CA GLU A 227 6.95 -18.61 -27.30
C GLU A 227 6.23 -17.47 -28.00
N MET A 228 6.00 -16.35 -27.31
CA MET A 228 5.22 -15.25 -27.89
C MET A 228 5.88 -14.71 -29.15
N SER A 229 5.07 -14.47 -30.18
CA SER A 229 5.50 -13.95 -31.47
C SER A 229 6.65 -14.77 -32.10
N GLY A 230 6.66 -16.09 -31.88
CA GLY A 230 7.68 -16.99 -32.41
C GLY A 230 9.09 -16.73 -31.85
N GLY A 231 9.19 -16.31 -30.58
CA GLY A 231 10.48 -16.03 -29.93
C GLY A 231 11.09 -14.68 -30.28
N LYS A 232 10.32 -13.75 -30.85
CA LYS A 232 10.79 -12.39 -31.22
C LYS A 232 11.46 -11.66 -30.06
N TRP A 233 10.98 -11.88 -28.83
CA TRP A 233 11.41 -11.16 -27.63
C TRP A 233 12.32 -11.99 -26.74
N ARG A 234 13.07 -12.92 -27.34
CA ARG A 234 14.04 -13.74 -26.62
C ARG A 234 14.97 -12.89 -25.75
N HIS A 235 15.15 -13.37 -24.53
CA HIS A 235 15.91 -12.78 -23.44
C HIS A 235 15.35 -11.51 -22.78
N MET A 236 14.29 -10.89 -23.32
CA MET A 236 13.79 -9.61 -22.81
C MET A 236 13.37 -9.65 -21.33
N MET A 237 12.89 -10.78 -20.83
CA MET A 237 12.50 -10.97 -19.42
C MET A 237 13.53 -11.79 -18.62
N SER A 238 14.83 -11.72 -18.97
CA SER A 238 15.88 -12.50 -18.30
C SER A 238 16.52 -11.82 -17.09
N SER A 239 16.21 -10.55 -16.84
CA SER A 239 16.72 -9.83 -15.66
C SER A 239 16.29 -10.55 -14.38
N LYS A 240 17.25 -10.77 -13.47
CA LYS A 240 16.92 -11.27 -12.13
C LYS A 240 16.14 -10.20 -11.40
N HIS A 241 15.13 -10.61 -10.63
CA HIS A 241 14.19 -9.65 -10.06
C HIS A 241 13.63 -10.08 -8.70
N VAL A 242 14.10 -11.21 -8.15
CA VAL A 242 13.57 -11.76 -6.90
C VAL A 242 14.53 -11.49 -5.75
N SER A 243 14.03 -10.80 -4.72
CA SER A 243 14.69 -10.63 -3.42
C SER A 243 16.14 -10.14 -3.50
N PHE A 244 16.35 -8.95 -4.05
CA PHE A 244 17.69 -8.35 -4.14
C PHE A 244 18.26 -8.11 -2.74
N ARG A 245 19.43 -8.68 -2.43
CA ARG A 245 20.07 -8.53 -1.12
C ARG A 245 20.99 -7.32 -1.03
N ASN A 246 21.31 -6.76 -2.18
CA ASN A 246 22.17 -5.60 -2.37
C ASN A 246 21.47 -4.63 -3.33
N TRP A 247 22.14 -3.54 -3.68
CA TRP A 247 21.62 -2.61 -4.68
C TRP A 247 21.45 -3.24 -6.07
N ASN A 248 22.17 -4.31 -6.39
CA ASN A 248 22.13 -5.06 -7.64
C ASN A 248 21.65 -6.51 -7.42
N ASP A 249 21.76 -7.33 -8.47
CA ASP A 249 21.27 -8.72 -8.51
C ASP A 249 22.20 -9.74 -7.82
N GLU A 250 23.31 -9.31 -7.21
CA GLU A 250 24.19 -10.18 -6.46
C GLU A 250 23.46 -10.76 -5.23
N GLY A 251 23.37 -12.09 -5.19
CA GLY A 251 22.62 -12.81 -4.16
C GLY A 251 21.10 -12.83 -4.38
N SER A 252 20.61 -12.34 -5.52
CA SER A 252 19.22 -12.55 -5.96
C SER A 252 18.98 -14.02 -6.26
N GLU A 253 18.03 -14.61 -5.53
CA GLU A 253 17.65 -16.01 -5.60
C GLU A 253 16.16 -16.14 -5.30
N TYR A 254 15.51 -17.15 -5.89
CA TYR A 254 14.17 -17.53 -5.44
C TYR A 254 14.21 -17.98 -3.96
N PRO A 255 13.12 -17.80 -3.21
CA PRO A 255 13.00 -18.39 -1.88
C PRO A 255 13.22 -19.90 -1.92
N SER A 256 13.92 -20.43 -0.91
CA SER A 256 14.11 -21.87 -0.70
C SER A 256 13.38 -22.31 0.58
N PRO A 257 12.04 -22.45 0.54
CA PRO A 257 11.26 -22.80 1.72
C PRO A 257 11.56 -24.22 2.21
N GLU A 258 12.02 -24.31 3.45
CA GLU A 258 12.26 -25.60 4.13
C GLU A 258 10.96 -26.38 4.34
N GLU A 259 11.07 -27.71 4.25
CA GLU A 259 10.01 -28.62 4.66
C GLU A 259 10.09 -28.87 6.17
N LEU A 260 8.95 -28.78 6.85
CA LEU A 260 8.85 -29.09 8.26
C LEU A 260 8.51 -30.56 8.45
N LEU A 261 9.39 -31.31 9.12
CA LEU A 261 9.11 -32.67 9.55
C LEU A 261 8.14 -32.65 10.75
N LEU A 262 7.00 -33.33 10.59
CA LEU A 262 5.89 -33.27 11.54
C LEU A 262 5.61 -34.67 12.13
N PRO A 263 5.25 -34.77 13.41
CA PRO A 263 4.70 -36.00 13.98
C PRO A 263 3.32 -36.28 13.40
N GLU A 264 2.89 -37.55 13.47
CA GLU A 264 1.54 -37.95 13.06
C GLU A 264 0.47 -37.24 13.90
N ASN A 265 0.69 -37.18 15.21
CA ASN A 265 -0.18 -36.52 16.19
C ASN A 265 0.50 -35.27 16.75
N GLY A 266 -0.13 -34.12 16.54
CA GLY A 266 0.32 -32.82 17.04
C GLY A 266 -0.52 -32.29 18.21
N GLN A 267 -0.19 -31.07 18.60
CA GLN A 267 -0.99 -30.22 19.46
C GLN A 267 -1.59 -29.10 18.62
N THR A 268 -2.73 -28.54 19.06
CA THR A 268 -3.28 -27.33 18.45
C THR A 268 -2.74 -26.10 19.17
N ILE A 269 -2.20 -25.15 18.42
CA ILE A 269 -1.81 -23.82 18.87
C ILE A 269 -2.92 -22.84 18.51
N VAL A 270 -3.35 -22.04 19.48
CA VAL A 270 -4.24 -20.89 19.28
C VAL A 270 -3.37 -19.65 19.07
N CYS A 271 -3.56 -18.94 17.96
CA CYS A 271 -2.83 -17.71 17.64
C CYS A 271 -3.79 -16.54 17.42
N LEU A 272 -3.58 -15.44 18.16
CA LEU A 272 -4.27 -14.17 17.89
C LEU A 272 -3.65 -13.52 16.66
N PHE A 273 -4.42 -13.32 15.60
CA PHE A 273 -3.90 -12.76 14.35
C PHE A 273 -3.41 -11.32 14.54
N GLU A 274 -4.09 -10.52 15.34
CA GLU A 274 -3.87 -9.08 15.47
C GLU A 274 -2.54 -8.73 16.13
N ASN A 275 -2.10 -9.50 17.12
CA ASN A 275 -0.86 -9.23 17.86
C ASN A 275 0.15 -10.38 17.78
N GLY A 276 -0.24 -11.51 17.21
CA GLY A 276 0.61 -12.67 17.02
C GLY A 276 0.90 -13.49 18.27
N GLN A 277 0.23 -13.22 19.40
CA GLN A 277 0.35 -14.03 20.62
C GLN A 277 -0.17 -15.45 20.37
N THR A 278 0.43 -16.43 21.05
CA THR A 278 0.12 -17.84 20.87
C THR A 278 0.00 -18.56 22.21
N ALA A 279 -0.93 -19.51 22.32
CA ALA A 279 -1.05 -20.38 23.48
C ALA A 279 -1.55 -21.77 23.07
N SER A 280 -1.18 -22.79 23.87
CA SER A 280 -1.76 -24.14 23.82
C SER A 280 -2.64 -24.43 25.05
N GLU A 281 -2.51 -23.61 26.11
CA GLU A 281 -3.32 -23.62 27.33
C GLU A 281 -3.31 -22.21 27.96
N GLY A 282 -4.29 -21.92 28.82
CA GLY A 282 -4.33 -20.67 29.58
C GLY A 282 -5.12 -19.54 28.90
N LEU A 283 -4.79 -18.28 29.20
CA LEU A 283 -5.56 -17.10 28.81
C LEU A 283 -4.84 -16.27 27.75
N LEU A 284 -5.57 -15.85 26.72
CA LEU A 284 -5.16 -14.83 25.75
C LEU A 284 -6.13 -13.65 25.78
N GLU A 285 -5.61 -12.43 25.70
CA GLU A 285 -6.41 -11.21 25.65
C GLU A 285 -6.64 -10.77 24.21
N VAL A 286 -7.90 -10.82 23.77
CA VAL A 286 -8.30 -10.36 22.44
C VAL A 286 -8.36 -8.83 22.46
N PRO A 287 -7.79 -8.12 21.47
CA PRO A 287 -7.92 -6.67 21.38
C PRO A 287 -9.40 -6.24 21.40
N GLU A 288 -9.72 -5.24 22.22
CA GLU A 288 -11.09 -4.76 22.44
C GLU A 288 -11.80 -4.42 21.12
N ILE A 289 -13.08 -4.78 21.02
CA ILE A 289 -13.89 -4.57 19.81
C ILE A 289 -14.74 -3.31 19.99
N PRO A 290 -14.49 -2.21 19.25
CA PRO A 290 -15.34 -1.02 19.29
C PRO A 290 -16.60 -1.17 18.45
N SER A 291 -17.71 -0.53 18.85
CA SER A 291 -19.00 -0.62 18.12
C SER A 291 -19.05 0.06 16.76
N VAL A 292 -18.09 0.96 16.49
CA VAL A 292 -18.10 1.82 15.31
C VAL A 292 -17.50 1.09 14.12
N GLU A 293 -16.24 0.68 14.23
CA GLU A 293 -15.56 -0.15 13.22
C GLU A 293 -16.07 -1.59 13.23
N ASN A 294 -16.58 -2.04 14.39
CA ASN A 294 -17.02 -3.40 14.64
C ASN A 294 -16.10 -4.47 14.01
N PRO A 295 -14.78 -4.42 14.29
CA PRO A 295 -13.85 -5.32 13.64
C PRO A 295 -14.07 -6.73 14.18
N LYS A 296 -14.10 -7.71 13.28
CA LYS A 296 -14.00 -9.10 13.68
C LYS A 296 -12.57 -9.43 14.07
N ARG A 297 -12.39 -10.06 15.24
CA ARG A 297 -11.08 -10.49 15.74
C ARG A 297 -10.80 -11.92 15.28
N ARG A 298 -9.61 -12.15 14.73
CA ARG A 298 -9.27 -13.43 14.10
C ARG A 298 -8.37 -14.27 14.98
N ILE A 299 -8.77 -15.51 15.16
CA ILE A 299 -8.04 -16.51 15.91
C ILE A 299 -7.70 -17.65 14.95
N LEU A 300 -6.42 -17.97 14.84
CA LEU A 300 -5.97 -19.11 14.04
C LEU A 300 -5.78 -20.31 14.97
N LEU A 301 -6.42 -21.42 14.65
CA LEU A 301 -6.13 -22.71 15.24
C LEU A 301 -5.23 -23.49 14.30
N LEU A 302 -4.03 -23.83 14.77
CA LEU A 302 -2.94 -24.38 13.96
C LEU A 302 -2.47 -25.72 14.53
N SER A 303 -2.36 -26.76 13.70
CA SER A 303 -1.80 -28.05 14.14
C SER A 303 -0.26 -28.04 14.11
N THR A 304 0.38 -28.69 15.08
CA THR A 304 1.82 -29.00 15.07
C THR A 304 2.13 -30.41 14.55
N GLY A 305 1.12 -31.15 14.11
CA GLY A 305 1.22 -32.48 13.51
C GLY A 305 0.54 -32.54 12.16
N THR A 306 0.45 -33.74 11.59
CA THR A 306 -0.28 -33.99 10.33
C THR A 306 -1.78 -34.18 10.52
N ASP A 307 -2.22 -34.34 11.77
CA ASP A 307 -3.62 -34.48 12.13
C ASP A 307 -4.39 -33.16 11.92
N PRO A 308 -5.66 -33.23 11.47
CA PRO A 308 -6.49 -32.05 11.32
C PRO A 308 -6.77 -31.35 12.65
N VAL A 309 -6.90 -30.03 12.61
CA VAL A 309 -7.32 -29.26 13.78
C VAL A 309 -8.77 -29.57 14.13
N CYS A 310 -8.99 -29.92 15.40
CA CYS A 310 -10.29 -30.15 16.00
C CYS A 310 -10.38 -29.39 17.32
N ALA A 311 -11.38 -28.51 17.47
CA ALA A 311 -11.63 -27.78 18.70
C ALA A 311 -13.14 -27.69 18.99
N LYS A 312 -13.50 -27.53 20.26
CA LYS A 312 -14.87 -27.21 20.68
C LYS A 312 -14.91 -25.78 21.19
N LEU A 313 -15.75 -24.94 20.60
CA LEU A 313 -15.89 -23.55 21.00
C LEU A 313 -17.10 -23.35 21.91
N ARG A 314 -16.93 -22.54 22.96
CA ARG A 314 -18.03 -22.09 23.81
C ARG A 314 -17.82 -20.62 24.17
N ALA A 315 -18.79 -19.78 23.82
CA ALA A 315 -18.86 -18.42 24.33
C ALA A 315 -19.56 -18.41 25.71
N SER A 316 -19.10 -17.56 26.63
CA SER A 316 -19.74 -17.35 27.92
C SER A 316 -20.97 -16.45 27.83
N GLU A 317 -21.02 -15.58 26.82
CA GLU A 317 -22.05 -14.57 26.64
C GLU A 317 -22.69 -14.67 25.24
N ASP A 318 -24.01 -14.47 25.17
CA ASP A 318 -24.78 -14.56 23.91
C ASP A 318 -24.46 -13.42 22.92
N TRP A 319 -23.86 -12.33 23.41
CA TRP A 319 -23.43 -11.23 22.54
C TRP A 319 -22.13 -11.55 21.77
N ILE A 320 -21.38 -12.57 22.17
CA ILE A 320 -20.16 -13.01 21.47
C ILE A 320 -20.58 -13.91 20.31
N ILE A 321 -20.37 -13.44 19.10
CA ILE A 321 -20.69 -14.19 17.88
C ILE A 321 -19.43 -14.85 17.35
N LEU A 322 -19.48 -16.17 17.18
CA LEU A 322 -18.39 -16.95 16.63
C LEU A 322 -18.75 -17.45 15.23
N SER A 323 -17.79 -17.38 14.32
CA SER A 323 -17.88 -18.09 13.05
C SER A 323 -16.56 -18.79 12.75
N GLU A 324 -16.66 -19.99 12.18
CA GLU A 324 -15.50 -20.84 11.89
C GLU A 324 -15.37 -21.03 10.39
N ARG A 325 -14.13 -20.93 9.90
CA ARG A 325 -13.77 -21.20 8.51
C ARG A 325 -12.57 -22.13 8.47
N LYS A 326 -12.77 -23.34 7.96
CA LYS A 326 -11.68 -24.27 7.69
C LYS A 326 -10.91 -23.81 6.44
N ILE A 327 -9.66 -23.40 6.62
CA ILE A 327 -8.79 -22.92 5.54
C ILE A 327 -8.07 -24.10 4.88
N ALA A 328 -7.59 -25.02 5.71
CA ALA A 328 -6.97 -26.28 5.32
C ALA A 328 -7.19 -27.29 6.48
N PRO A 329 -6.94 -28.60 6.31
CA PRO A 329 -7.09 -29.59 7.38
C PRO A 329 -6.47 -29.18 8.73
N GLU A 330 -5.37 -28.45 8.69
CA GLU A 330 -4.39 -28.12 9.72
C GLU A 330 -4.49 -26.66 10.19
N LEU A 331 -5.38 -25.87 9.56
CA LEU A 331 -5.65 -24.48 9.89
C LEU A 331 -7.15 -24.18 9.81
N THR A 332 -7.71 -23.81 10.96
CA THR A 332 -9.05 -23.24 11.08
C THR A 332 -8.93 -21.78 11.54
N GLU A 333 -9.61 -20.88 10.84
CA GLU A 333 -9.76 -19.48 11.24
C GLU A 333 -11.11 -19.31 11.97
N ILE A 334 -11.08 -18.70 13.14
CA ILE A 334 -12.27 -18.30 13.90
C ILE A 334 -12.35 -16.78 13.87
N GLU A 335 -13.52 -16.26 13.55
CA GLU A 335 -13.83 -14.84 13.74
C GLU A 335 -14.70 -14.67 15.00
N VAL A 336 -14.24 -13.80 15.89
CA VAL A 336 -14.98 -13.33 17.07
C VAL A 336 -15.56 -11.95 16.74
N GLY A 337 -16.88 -11.86 16.76
CA GLY A 337 -17.65 -10.63 16.54
C GLY A 337 -18.61 -10.34 17.71
N VAL A 338 -19.35 -9.25 17.58
CA VAL A 338 -20.22 -8.73 18.64
C VAL A 338 -21.64 -8.49 18.13
N LEU A 339 -22.64 -8.97 18.87
CA LEU A 339 -24.05 -8.64 18.69
C LEU A 339 -24.39 -7.39 19.52
N TRP A 340 -24.26 -6.21 18.91
CA TRP A 340 -24.40 -4.92 19.60
C TRP A 340 -25.78 -4.62 20.20
N GLN A 341 -26.85 -5.33 19.78
CA GLN A 341 -28.17 -5.18 20.41
C GLN A 341 -28.23 -5.80 21.82
N ALA A 342 -27.33 -6.75 22.12
CA ALA A 342 -27.27 -7.43 23.41
C ALA A 342 -26.27 -6.78 24.39
N ILE A 343 -25.65 -5.65 24.00
CA ILE A 343 -24.75 -4.86 24.86
C ILE A 343 -25.32 -3.46 25.08
N HIS A 344 -25.35 -3.03 26.34
CA HIS A 344 -25.66 -1.66 26.72
C HIS A 344 -24.47 -0.74 26.41
N ASP A 345 -23.47 -0.69 27.29
CA ASP A 345 -22.30 0.20 27.15
C ASP A 345 -21.00 -0.58 26.95
N ARG A 346 -20.74 -1.57 27.81
CA ARG A 346 -19.54 -2.43 27.73
C ARG A 346 -19.91 -3.89 27.97
N GLY A 347 -19.26 -4.79 27.23
CA GLY A 347 -19.34 -6.23 27.41
C GLY A 347 -17.97 -6.81 27.75
N SER A 348 -17.94 -7.76 28.68
CA SER A 348 -16.78 -8.60 28.97
C SER A 348 -17.24 -10.04 29.01
N GLY A 349 -16.52 -10.93 28.34
CA GLY A 349 -16.85 -12.35 28.28
C GLY A 349 -15.65 -13.18 27.85
N VAL A 350 -15.85 -14.49 27.79
CA VAL A 350 -14.79 -15.46 27.50
C VAL A 350 -15.23 -16.39 26.39
N VAL A 351 -14.30 -16.69 25.47
CA VAL A 351 -14.45 -17.82 24.53
C VAL A 351 -13.52 -18.93 24.99
N THR A 352 -14.08 -20.06 25.38
CA THR A 352 -13.31 -21.27 25.72
C THR A 352 -13.13 -22.11 24.47
N ILE A 353 -11.87 -22.39 24.12
CA ILE A 353 -11.45 -23.28 23.05
C ILE A 353 -10.98 -24.59 23.70
N GLY A 354 -11.84 -25.62 23.66
CA GLY A 354 -11.51 -26.97 24.15
C GLY A 354 -10.67 -27.73 23.13
N LEU A 355 -9.46 -28.14 23.55
CA LEU A 355 -8.45 -28.86 22.77
C LEU A 355 -8.25 -30.27 23.33
N ALA A 356 -7.59 -31.16 22.58
CA ALA A 356 -7.35 -32.54 23.03
C ALA A 356 -6.49 -32.65 24.31
N GLY A 357 -5.62 -31.66 24.58
CA GLY A 357 -4.72 -31.62 25.74
C GLY A 357 -5.03 -30.57 26.79
N GLY A 358 -6.15 -29.83 26.70
CA GLY A 358 -6.48 -28.74 27.60
C GLY A 358 -7.48 -27.74 27.01
N SER A 359 -7.43 -26.49 27.47
CA SER A 359 -8.24 -25.41 26.91
C SER A 359 -7.49 -24.09 26.90
N VAL A 360 -7.78 -23.28 25.89
CA VAL A 360 -7.38 -21.86 25.84
C VAL A 360 -8.63 -21.02 26.04
N GLU A 361 -8.55 -20.04 26.93
CA GLU A 361 -9.57 -19.04 27.15
C GLU A 361 -9.17 -17.74 26.44
N LEU A 362 -10.11 -17.15 25.72
CA LEU A 362 -9.94 -15.84 25.10
C LEU A 362 -10.77 -14.83 25.90
N SER A 363 -10.11 -13.86 26.54
CA SER A 363 -10.81 -12.71 27.14
C SER A 363 -11.24 -11.76 26.03
N VAL A 364 -12.55 -11.52 25.91
CA VAL A 364 -13.17 -10.67 24.90
C VAL A 364 -13.81 -9.47 25.59
N ALA A 365 -13.34 -8.27 25.24
CA ALA A 365 -13.94 -7.01 25.64
C ALA A 365 -14.56 -6.30 24.42
N ALA A 366 -15.73 -5.71 24.62
CA ALA A 366 -16.41 -4.91 23.62
C ALA A 366 -16.90 -3.61 24.25
N GLU A 367 -16.71 -2.48 23.55
CA GLU A 367 -17.14 -1.16 24.02
C GLU A 367 -18.01 -0.47 22.97
N LYS A 368 -19.16 0.02 23.43
CA LYS A 368 -20.09 0.79 22.63
C LYS A 368 -19.77 2.27 22.78
N TYR A 369 -19.39 2.88 21.66
CA TYR A 369 -19.07 4.30 21.63
C TYR A 369 -20.31 5.13 21.37
N ASP A 370 -20.54 6.12 22.24
CA ASP A 370 -21.54 7.15 21.99
C ASP A 370 -21.02 8.13 20.94
N LEU A 371 -21.69 8.16 19.79
CA LEU A 371 -21.37 9.06 18.69
C LEU A 371 -22.31 10.26 18.61
N SER A 372 -23.15 10.50 19.62
CA SER A 372 -24.15 11.59 19.62
C SER A 372 -23.51 12.96 19.40
N GLU A 373 -22.35 13.21 20.01
CA GLU A 373 -21.59 14.47 19.93
C GLU A 373 -20.67 14.58 18.69
N VAL A 374 -20.49 13.49 17.93
CA VAL A 374 -19.61 13.48 16.75
C VAL A 374 -20.32 14.18 15.59
N ALA A 375 -19.68 15.14 14.93
CA ALA A 375 -20.27 15.81 13.78
C ALA A 375 -20.31 14.90 12.52
N PRO A 376 -21.32 15.03 11.63
CA PRO A 376 -21.26 14.43 10.31
C PRO A 376 -19.97 14.80 9.57
N GLY A 377 -19.36 13.84 8.88
CA GLY A 377 -18.10 14.00 8.18
C GLY A 377 -16.84 13.89 9.05
N ALA A 378 -16.96 13.89 10.39
CA ALA A 378 -15.84 13.73 11.30
C ALA A 378 -15.45 12.26 11.52
N PHE A 379 -14.20 12.03 11.95
CA PHE A 379 -13.66 10.70 12.23
C PHE A 379 -13.53 10.49 13.75
N PRO A 380 -14.37 9.67 14.38
CA PRO A 380 -14.18 9.29 15.78
C PRO A 380 -12.97 8.38 15.95
N GLU A 381 -12.22 8.62 17.01
CA GLU A 381 -11.13 7.75 17.46
C GLU A 381 -11.68 6.41 17.91
N THR A 382 -11.08 5.32 17.42
CA THR A 382 -11.42 3.97 17.85
C THR A 382 -10.15 3.19 18.15
N ALA A 383 -10.10 2.52 19.31
CA ALA A 383 -8.94 1.75 19.76
C ALA A 383 -7.59 2.53 19.71
N GLY A 384 -7.64 3.83 19.99
CA GLY A 384 -6.51 4.75 20.00
C GLY A 384 -6.08 5.26 18.63
N VAL A 385 -6.90 5.13 17.58
CA VAL A 385 -6.54 5.45 16.19
C VAL A 385 -7.64 6.24 15.48
N VAL A 386 -7.22 7.25 14.72
CA VAL A 386 -7.96 7.90 13.63
C VAL A 386 -7.06 7.88 12.39
N SER A 387 -7.56 7.41 11.25
CA SER A 387 -6.80 7.33 9.99
C SER A 387 -7.65 7.89 8.85
N ILE A 388 -7.18 8.99 8.26
CA ILE A 388 -7.96 9.89 7.43
C ILE A 388 -7.38 9.94 6.01
N PRO A 389 -8.18 9.60 4.98
CA PRO A 389 -7.80 9.85 3.58
C PRO A 389 -7.51 11.33 3.36
N CYS A 390 -6.49 11.66 2.57
CA CYS A 390 -6.11 13.05 2.32
C CYS A 390 -7.22 13.89 1.64
N ASP A 391 -8.15 13.28 0.93
CA ASP A 391 -9.27 13.96 0.26
C ASP A 391 -10.54 14.03 1.13
N ALA A 392 -10.49 13.56 2.38
CA ALA A 392 -11.61 13.61 3.32
C ALA A 392 -11.63 14.87 4.20
N PHE A 393 -11.01 15.97 3.74
CA PHE A 393 -11.06 17.26 4.42
C PHE A 393 -12.50 17.82 4.44
N VAL A 394 -12.79 18.62 5.46
CA VAL A 394 -14.09 19.29 5.64
C VAL A 394 -14.02 20.78 5.28
N ARG A 395 -12.83 21.37 5.39
CA ARG A 395 -12.55 22.77 5.02
C ARG A 395 -11.18 22.85 4.37
N LYS A 396 -11.00 23.82 3.48
CA LYS A 396 -9.71 24.15 2.85
C LYS A 396 -9.53 25.66 2.76
N SER A 397 -8.28 26.10 2.76
CA SER A 397 -7.91 27.48 2.40
C SER A 397 -7.01 27.47 1.17
N GLU A 398 -7.25 28.45 0.30
CA GLU A 398 -6.55 28.62 -0.98
C GLU A 398 -6.17 30.10 -1.11
N PRO A 399 -4.88 30.44 -1.04
CA PRO A 399 -4.40 31.77 -1.39
C PRO A 399 -4.79 32.16 -2.83
N GLU A 400 -4.81 33.45 -3.12
CA GLU A 400 -5.16 33.94 -4.46
C GLU A 400 -4.25 33.34 -5.54
N GLY A 401 -4.85 32.87 -6.64
CA GLY A 401 -4.12 32.26 -7.77
C GLY A 401 -3.60 30.85 -7.50
N SER A 402 -4.15 30.15 -6.50
CA SER A 402 -3.76 28.79 -6.14
C SER A 402 -4.97 27.87 -5.95
N GLU A 403 -4.73 26.56 -5.98
CA GLU A 403 -5.77 25.55 -5.82
C GLU A 403 -5.25 24.25 -5.21
N TRP A 404 -6.12 23.57 -4.46
CA TRP A 404 -5.95 22.19 -4.06
C TRP A 404 -6.51 21.25 -5.11
N VAL A 405 -5.64 20.40 -5.65
CA VAL A 405 -5.97 19.39 -6.64
C VAL A 405 -5.95 18.00 -6.02
N ARG A 406 -7.03 17.27 -6.23
CA ARG A 406 -7.12 15.82 -5.98
C ARG A 406 -6.53 15.08 -7.18
N ILE A 407 -5.48 14.31 -6.95
CA ILE A 407 -4.84 13.45 -7.96
C ILE A 407 -5.31 12.01 -7.73
N GLU A 408 -6.04 11.48 -8.70
CA GLU A 408 -6.53 10.11 -8.70
C GLU A 408 -5.40 9.13 -9.04
N ASN A 409 -5.46 7.93 -8.46
CA ASN A 409 -4.49 6.85 -8.69
C ASN A 409 -3.02 7.25 -8.39
N TYR A 410 -2.83 8.18 -7.46
CA TYR A 410 -1.50 8.65 -7.03
C TYR A 410 -1.19 8.20 -5.60
N GLY A 411 0.05 7.78 -5.38
CA GLY A 411 0.53 7.38 -4.07
C GLY A 411 -0.06 6.05 -3.59
N LYS A 412 0.30 5.69 -2.36
CA LYS A 412 0.03 4.36 -1.79
C LYS A 412 -1.41 4.15 -1.38
N THR A 413 -2.14 5.25 -1.14
CA THR A 413 -3.56 5.25 -0.80
C THR A 413 -4.46 5.32 -2.03
N GLY A 414 -3.90 5.61 -3.21
CA GLY A 414 -4.64 5.73 -4.46
C GLY A 414 -5.29 7.09 -4.71
N VAL A 415 -5.17 8.01 -3.77
CA VAL A 415 -5.54 9.41 -3.93
C VAL A 415 -4.48 10.25 -3.23
N SER A 416 -4.17 11.42 -3.77
CA SER A 416 -3.33 12.40 -3.09
C SER A 416 -3.83 13.82 -3.32
N MET A 417 -3.56 14.70 -2.36
CA MET A 417 -3.82 16.13 -2.48
C MET A 417 -2.52 16.87 -2.76
N LYS A 418 -2.51 17.67 -3.83
CA LYS A 418 -1.41 18.53 -4.22
C LYS A 418 -1.88 19.97 -4.31
N PHE A 419 -1.07 20.89 -3.81
CA PHE A 419 -1.30 22.31 -3.96
C PHE A 419 -0.61 22.82 -5.23
N LEU A 420 -1.33 23.60 -6.05
CA LEU A 420 -0.84 24.21 -7.27
C LEU A 420 -0.95 25.75 -7.21
N PRO A 421 -0.05 26.48 -7.89
CA PRO A 421 1.01 26.00 -8.79
C PRO A 421 2.20 25.37 -8.04
N SER A 422 2.91 24.46 -8.72
CA SER A 422 3.96 23.61 -8.12
C SER A 422 5.24 24.36 -7.72
N ASP A 423 5.32 25.67 -7.93
CA ASP A 423 6.46 26.51 -7.55
C ASP A 423 6.13 27.56 -6.47
N MET A 424 4.91 27.54 -5.93
CA MET A 424 4.48 28.43 -4.85
C MET A 424 4.99 27.94 -3.49
N PHE A 425 5.48 28.87 -2.67
CA PHE A 425 5.97 28.61 -1.32
C PHE A 425 5.63 29.77 -0.37
N PHE A 426 5.65 29.48 0.93
CA PHE A 426 5.23 30.39 1.98
C PHE A 426 6.29 30.47 3.08
N GLU A 427 6.59 31.69 3.52
CA GLU A 427 7.50 31.93 4.64
C GLU A 427 6.80 31.69 5.98
N THR A 428 5.50 31.98 6.06
CA THR A 428 4.69 31.89 7.27
C THR A 428 3.40 31.10 7.04
N THR A 429 2.80 30.61 8.11
CA THR A 429 1.64 29.72 8.07
C THR A 429 0.32 30.44 7.82
N GLU A 430 0.22 31.74 8.12
CA GLU A 430 -1.05 32.50 8.08
C GLU A 430 -1.55 32.74 6.65
N ARG A 431 -0.62 32.74 5.68
CA ARG A 431 -0.93 32.93 4.26
C ARG A 431 -0.81 31.64 3.46
N ALA A 432 -0.41 30.54 4.10
CA ALA A 432 -0.26 29.26 3.45
C ALA A 432 -1.63 28.57 3.27
N PRO A 433 -1.79 27.74 2.23
CA PRO A 433 -2.99 26.94 2.06
C PRO A 433 -3.11 25.91 3.17
N SER A 434 -4.33 25.43 3.41
CA SER A 434 -4.57 24.39 4.40
C SER A 434 -5.67 23.42 3.99
N LEU A 435 -5.61 22.22 4.56
CA LEU A 435 -6.67 21.24 4.59
C LEU A 435 -7.01 20.94 6.05
N GLU A 436 -8.28 21.00 6.41
CA GLU A 436 -8.77 20.76 7.77
C GLU A 436 -9.64 19.51 7.84
N TYR A 437 -9.42 18.71 8.87
CA TYR A 437 -10.08 17.43 9.10
C TYR A 437 -10.65 17.43 10.52
N ASP A 438 -11.95 17.13 10.62
CA ASP A 438 -12.62 17.03 11.91
C ASP A 438 -12.46 15.61 12.46
N ILE A 439 -11.99 15.52 13.71
CA ILE A 439 -11.86 14.27 14.45
C ILE A 439 -12.62 14.38 15.77
N PHE A 440 -12.92 13.24 16.38
CA PHE A 440 -13.51 13.20 17.71
C PHE A 440 -12.74 12.21 18.59
N ILE A 441 -12.14 12.70 19.67
CA ILE A 441 -11.37 11.86 20.59
C ILE A 441 -12.29 11.32 21.67
N ILE A 442 -12.38 9.99 21.75
CA ILE A 442 -13.18 9.29 22.77
C ILE A 442 -12.35 9.16 24.04
N HIS A 443 -11.09 8.74 23.88
CA HIS A 443 -10.18 8.51 24.99
C HIS A 443 -9.13 9.63 25.06
N PRO A 444 -9.16 10.53 26.06
CA PRO A 444 -8.17 11.59 26.20
C PRO A 444 -6.77 11.01 26.42
N GLY A 445 -5.75 11.71 25.95
CA GLY A 445 -4.36 11.32 26.15
C GLY A 445 -3.43 11.83 25.06
N ARG A 446 -2.25 11.20 24.99
CA ARG A 446 -1.17 11.58 24.09
C ARG A 446 -1.30 10.85 22.76
N TYR A 447 -1.32 11.61 21.66
CA TYR A 447 -1.43 11.10 20.29
C TYR A 447 -0.30 11.63 19.40
N ALA A 448 0.15 10.78 18.48
CA ALA A 448 1.00 11.17 17.37
C ALA A 448 0.13 11.54 16.16
N VAL A 449 0.30 12.75 15.63
CA VAL A 449 -0.29 13.19 14.37
C VAL A 449 0.76 13.02 13.28
N THR A 450 0.52 12.07 12.38
CA THR A 450 1.45 11.71 11.31
C THR A 450 0.90 12.11 9.95
N ALA A 451 1.64 12.94 9.22
CA ALA A 451 1.37 13.23 7.81
C ALA A 451 2.20 12.30 6.92
N TYR A 452 1.53 11.65 5.96
CA TYR A 452 2.15 10.83 4.93
C TYR A 452 2.20 11.63 3.64
N ILE A 453 3.40 11.93 3.14
CA ILE A 453 3.60 12.70 1.91
C ILE A 453 4.41 11.93 0.88
N ALA A 454 4.30 12.29 -0.40
CA ALA A 454 5.18 11.77 -1.44
C ALA A 454 6.66 12.08 -1.14
N PRO A 455 7.62 11.22 -1.57
CA PRO A 455 9.04 11.39 -1.29
C PRO A 455 9.70 12.42 -2.25
N THR A 456 9.08 13.58 -2.43
CA THR A 456 9.57 14.68 -3.26
C THR A 456 10.82 15.33 -2.65
N ASN A 457 11.89 15.47 -3.41
CA ASN A 457 13.05 16.26 -2.99
C ASN A 457 12.73 17.77 -3.10
N ASN A 458 13.31 18.62 -2.25
CA ASN A 458 13.20 20.06 -2.48
C ASN A 458 14.07 20.45 -3.70
N PRO A 459 13.52 21.13 -4.73
CA PRO A 459 14.30 21.63 -5.86
C PRO A 459 15.35 22.69 -5.48
N ARG A 460 15.22 23.32 -4.30
CA ARG A 460 16.19 24.28 -3.74
C ARG A 460 17.22 23.54 -2.88
N LYS A 461 18.46 23.51 -3.38
CA LYS A 461 19.58 22.82 -2.71
C LYS A 461 19.82 23.40 -1.31
N GLY A 462 19.86 22.53 -0.32
CA GLY A 462 20.15 22.90 1.08
C GLY A 462 18.94 23.42 1.85
N GLU A 463 17.77 23.49 1.22
CA GLU A 463 16.51 23.80 1.89
C GLU A 463 15.75 22.51 2.22
N GLY A 464 15.06 22.55 3.36
CA GLY A 464 14.16 21.50 3.81
C GLY A 464 12.87 21.41 3.00
N LEU A 465 11.98 20.49 3.34
CA LEU A 465 10.63 20.49 2.77
C LEU A 465 9.64 20.61 3.92
N ARG A 466 9.21 21.84 4.20
CA ARG A 466 8.46 22.19 5.40
C ARG A 466 6.95 22.00 5.20
N ILE A 467 6.36 21.38 6.21
CA ILE A 467 4.91 21.37 6.45
C ILE A 467 4.65 21.94 7.84
N ALA A 468 3.42 22.27 8.15
CA ALA A 468 2.98 22.55 9.50
C ALA A 468 1.68 21.80 9.80
N VAL A 469 1.53 21.45 11.06
CA VAL A 469 0.31 20.84 11.60
C VAL A 469 -0.18 21.70 12.76
N SER A 470 -1.46 22.06 12.77
CA SER A 470 -2.09 22.68 13.94
C SER A 470 -3.28 21.84 14.40
N ILE A 471 -3.55 21.91 15.70
CA ILE A 471 -4.71 21.28 16.32
C ILE A 471 -5.56 22.38 16.94
N ASP A 472 -6.83 22.42 16.55
CA ASP A 472 -7.78 23.47 16.95
C ASP A 472 -7.19 24.86 16.65
N GLU A 473 -7.36 25.81 17.58
CA GLU A 473 -6.84 27.18 17.49
C GLU A 473 -5.39 27.32 18.01
N LYS A 474 -4.68 26.20 18.24
CA LYS A 474 -3.28 26.26 18.68
C LYS A 474 -2.36 26.69 17.54
N ALA A 475 -1.25 27.33 17.89
CA ALA A 475 -0.24 27.74 16.90
C ALA A 475 0.28 26.53 16.09
N PRO A 476 0.43 26.66 14.75
CA PRO A 476 0.98 25.58 13.94
C PRO A 476 2.40 25.18 14.33
N ILE A 477 2.64 23.87 14.38
CA ILE A 477 3.97 23.28 14.58
C ILE A 477 4.59 23.04 13.21
N VAL A 478 5.64 23.79 12.87
CA VAL A 478 6.38 23.63 11.62
C VAL A 478 7.36 22.46 11.74
N ILE A 479 7.34 21.57 10.75
CA ILE A 479 8.18 20.39 10.66
C ILE A 479 8.95 20.47 9.33
N ASP A 480 10.26 20.36 9.40
CA ASP A 480 11.06 20.07 8.21
C ASP A 480 11.05 18.55 7.96
N THR A 481 10.46 18.13 6.84
CA THR A 481 10.36 16.71 6.49
C THR A 481 11.66 16.13 5.95
N LEU A 482 12.68 16.96 5.73
CA LEU A 482 14.02 16.57 5.33
C LEU A 482 15.00 16.77 6.49
N PRO A 483 15.71 15.71 6.94
CA PRO A 483 16.66 15.85 8.03
C PRO A 483 17.85 16.73 7.62
N LYS A 484 18.51 17.34 8.61
CA LYS A 484 19.73 18.10 8.37
C LYS A 484 20.80 17.21 7.72
N GLY A 485 21.36 17.66 6.60
CA GLY A 485 22.35 16.90 5.84
C GLY A 485 21.75 15.90 4.85
N PHE A 486 20.43 15.90 4.65
CA PHE A 486 19.77 15.08 3.64
C PHE A 486 20.38 15.26 2.26
N ALA A 487 20.82 14.17 1.66
CA ALA A 487 21.46 14.12 0.36
C ALA A 487 20.55 13.38 -0.64
N ALA A 488 19.65 14.15 -1.28
CA ALA A 488 18.80 13.64 -2.35
C ALA A 488 19.61 12.96 -3.45
N GLY A 489 19.24 11.73 -3.80
CA GLY A 489 19.92 10.94 -4.84
C GLY A 489 21.17 10.20 -4.38
N ASN A 490 21.54 10.29 -3.09
CA ASN A 490 22.71 9.61 -2.56
C ASN A 490 22.34 8.25 -1.93
N PRO A 491 22.79 7.11 -2.50
CA PRO A 491 22.52 5.79 -1.94
C PRO A 491 23.15 5.53 -0.56
N ASP A 492 24.07 6.39 -0.11
CA ASP A 492 24.63 6.33 1.24
C ASP A 492 23.78 7.07 2.29
N ASP A 493 22.75 7.82 1.89
CA ASP A 493 21.83 8.48 2.81
C ASP A 493 20.66 7.53 3.17
N PRO A 494 20.61 6.98 4.39
CA PRO A 494 19.59 6.00 4.77
C PRO A 494 18.17 6.58 4.77
N ASN A 495 18.02 7.89 4.97
CA ASN A 495 16.71 8.54 4.88
C ASN A 495 16.26 8.63 3.43
N TRP A 496 17.13 9.08 2.52
CA TRP A 496 16.79 9.10 1.10
C TRP A 496 16.44 7.69 0.61
N CYS A 497 17.28 6.71 0.91
CA CYS A 497 17.06 5.30 0.55
C CYS A 497 15.71 4.79 1.04
N ARG A 498 15.39 4.99 2.32
CA ARG A 498 14.09 4.61 2.87
C ARG A 498 12.94 5.32 2.18
N TYR A 499 13.02 6.64 1.94
CA TYR A 499 11.92 7.41 1.36
C TYR A 499 11.60 7.00 -0.08
N VAL A 500 12.63 6.73 -0.89
CA VAL A 500 12.43 6.27 -2.28
C VAL A 500 11.93 4.83 -2.32
N LEU A 501 12.42 3.95 -1.43
CA LEU A 501 11.97 2.57 -1.35
C LEU A 501 10.54 2.48 -0.83
N ASP A 502 10.17 3.23 0.21
CA ASP A 502 8.84 3.21 0.82
C ASP A 502 7.80 4.00 0.03
N ASN A 503 8.24 4.71 -1.02
CA ASN A 503 7.48 5.65 -1.84
C ASN A 503 6.63 6.64 -1.00
N SER A 504 7.17 7.03 0.16
CA SER A 504 6.47 7.87 1.14
C SER A 504 7.47 8.47 2.13
N ARG A 505 7.13 9.62 2.69
CA ARG A 505 7.71 10.16 3.93
C ARG A 505 6.65 10.30 5.00
N ARG A 506 7.07 10.13 6.25
CA ARG A 506 6.25 10.27 7.44
C ARG A 506 6.84 11.38 8.30
N SER A 507 5.99 12.30 8.73
CA SER A 507 6.38 13.39 9.62
C SER A 507 5.37 13.47 10.75
N GLU A 508 5.87 13.46 11.99
CA GLU A 508 5.07 13.25 13.19
C GLU A 508 5.23 14.43 14.15
N VAL A 509 4.11 14.84 14.76
CA VAL A 509 4.08 15.68 15.96
C VAL A 509 3.26 15.02 17.03
N THR A 510 3.71 15.09 18.28
CA THR A 510 2.96 14.56 19.41
C THR A 510 2.17 15.67 20.08
N VAL A 511 0.91 15.39 20.38
CA VAL A 511 -0.03 16.32 21.02
C VAL A 511 -0.83 15.61 22.11
N ASP A 512 -1.22 16.35 23.14
CA ASP A 512 -2.21 15.88 24.11
C ASP A 512 -3.60 16.38 23.68
N LEU A 513 -4.54 15.45 23.59
CA LEU A 513 -5.92 15.70 23.19
C LEU A 513 -6.87 15.32 24.32
N ASP A 514 -7.81 16.22 24.60
CA ASP A 514 -8.90 15.97 25.53
C ASP A 514 -9.99 15.12 24.86
N LYS A 515 -10.99 14.70 25.63
CA LYS A 515 -12.18 14.07 25.04
C LYS A 515 -12.98 15.14 24.31
N GLY A 516 -13.45 14.84 23.11
CA GLY A 516 -14.35 15.70 22.35
C GLY A 516 -13.88 16.01 20.93
N PRO A 517 -14.50 17.01 20.28
CA PRO A 517 -14.18 17.38 18.91
C PRO A 517 -12.83 18.10 18.82
N HIS A 518 -12.06 17.78 17.79
CA HIS A 518 -10.84 18.49 17.44
C HIS A 518 -10.76 18.71 15.93
N THR A 519 -10.03 19.75 15.51
CA THR A 519 -9.69 19.99 14.10
C THR A 519 -8.20 19.78 13.89
N VAL A 520 -7.82 18.89 12.96
CA VAL A 520 -6.44 18.77 12.48
C VAL A 520 -6.30 19.61 11.21
N ARG A 521 -5.39 20.58 11.22
CA ARG A 521 -5.07 21.41 10.05
C ARG A 521 -3.69 21.04 9.51
N PHE A 522 -3.63 20.65 8.25
CA PHE A 522 -2.40 20.41 7.50
C PHE A 522 -2.07 21.61 6.61
N ILE A 523 -0.82 22.08 6.65
CA ILE A 523 -0.37 23.30 5.97
C ILE A 523 0.96 23.03 5.26
N PRO A 524 1.03 22.94 3.92
CA PRO A 524 2.32 22.91 3.23
C PRO A 524 2.92 24.32 3.16
N LEU A 525 4.22 24.45 3.47
CA LEU A 525 4.94 25.72 3.34
C LEU A 525 5.82 25.73 2.09
N ASP A 526 6.44 24.60 1.77
CA ASP A 526 7.30 24.49 0.60
C ASP A 526 6.62 23.78 -0.57
N ALA A 527 7.01 24.18 -1.78
CA ALA A 527 6.55 23.61 -3.03
C ALA A 527 6.87 22.10 -3.16
N GLY A 528 5.99 21.34 -3.81
CA GLY A 528 6.21 19.92 -4.10
C GLY A 528 5.72 18.95 -3.01
N VAL A 529 5.09 19.46 -1.95
CA VAL A 529 4.39 18.64 -0.96
C VAL A 529 3.12 18.04 -1.60
N VAL A 530 3.00 16.72 -1.50
CA VAL A 530 1.84 15.96 -1.97
C VAL A 530 1.39 15.05 -0.83
N LEU A 531 0.22 15.35 -0.25
CA LEU A 531 -0.33 14.64 0.91
C LEU A 531 -1.07 13.38 0.45
N GLN A 532 -0.78 12.23 1.09
CA GLN A 532 -1.42 10.94 0.81
C GLN A 532 -2.38 10.50 1.91
N LYS A 533 -2.07 10.83 3.18
CA LYS A 533 -2.85 10.41 4.36
C LYS A 533 -2.48 11.20 5.61
N ILE A 534 -3.40 11.28 6.56
CA ILE A 534 -3.14 11.74 7.94
C ILE A 534 -3.57 10.66 8.93
N GLU A 535 -2.77 10.42 9.96
CA GLU A 535 -3.14 9.56 11.09
C GLU A 535 -3.01 10.32 12.41
N VAL A 536 -3.93 10.09 13.34
CA VAL A 536 -3.86 10.52 14.74
C VAL A 536 -3.95 9.27 15.60
N ALA A 537 -2.83 8.82 16.17
CA ALA A 537 -2.78 7.52 16.85
C ALA A 537 -1.96 7.57 18.15
N ARG A 538 -2.41 6.85 19.18
CA ARG A 538 -1.63 6.66 20.43
C ARG A 538 -0.33 5.88 20.18
N LYS A 539 -0.36 4.98 19.20
CA LYS A 539 0.78 4.19 18.74
C LYS A 539 0.95 4.40 17.24
N PRO A 540 2.06 5.01 16.78
CA PRO A 540 2.33 5.17 15.35
C PRO A 540 2.32 3.84 14.61
N ALA A 541 1.84 3.84 13.37
CA ALA A 541 1.78 2.62 12.57
C ALA A 541 3.17 2.14 12.16
N THR A 542 3.44 0.85 12.33
CA THR A 542 4.68 0.19 11.88
C THR A 542 4.52 -0.51 10.53
N SER A 543 3.29 -0.68 10.04
CA SER A 543 3.01 -1.28 8.72
C SER A 543 3.43 -0.38 7.57
N PHE A 544 3.58 -0.97 6.39
CA PHE A 544 4.07 -0.30 5.19
C PHE A 544 3.10 0.78 4.67
N TYR A 545 1.80 0.53 4.66
CA TYR A 545 0.73 1.46 4.30
C TYR A 545 0.22 2.29 5.48
N GLY A 546 0.57 1.94 6.72
CA GLY A 546 -0.01 2.53 7.95
C GLY A 546 -1.34 1.87 8.35
N TYR A 547 -2.15 2.57 9.15
CA TYR A 547 -3.53 2.16 9.48
C TYR A 547 -4.45 2.31 8.27
N ARG A 548 -5.42 1.40 8.16
CA ARG A 548 -6.56 1.54 7.23
C ARG A 548 -7.38 2.76 7.62
N THR A 549 -8.08 3.33 6.66
CA THR A 549 -9.03 4.42 6.91
C THR A 549 -10.02 3.99 7.99
N THR A 550 -10.17 4.84 9.01
CA THR A 550 -11.16 4.63 10.05
C THR A 550 -12.52 5.18 9.63
N TYR A 551 -13.55 4.79 10.35
CA TYR A 551 -14.92 5.20 10.18
C TYR A 551 -15.04 6.72 10.12
N ARG A 552 -15.80 7.17 9.13
CA ARG A 552 -16.25 8.54 8.99
C ARG A 552 -17.73 8.57 9.30
N LYS A 553 -18.15 9.45 10.20
CA LYS A 553 -19.59 9.63 10.46
C LYS A 553 -20.26 10.12 9.17
N PRO A 554 -21.30 9.44 8.66
CA PRO A 554 -21.97 9.81 7.42
C PRO A 554 -22.68 11.16 7.51
#